data_AF-A0A928GX31-F1
#
_entry.id   AF-A0A928GX31-F1
#
_cell.length_a   1.000
_cell.length_b   1.000
_cell.length_c   1.000
_cell.angle_alpha   90.00
_cell.angle_beta   90.00
_cell.angle_gamma   90.00
#
_symmetry.space_group_name_H-M   'P 1'
#
loop_
_entity.id
_entity.type
_entity.pdbx_description
1 polymer ?
#
loop_
_entity_poly.entity_id
_entity_poly.type
_entity_poly.pdbx_seq_one_letter_code
_entity_poly.pdbx_strand_id
1 'polypeptide(L)' 'MSKENIAKLYELLEKDLVLREKALSFQKIYSDQNQVIDAFMAFAADLGYGFTFQEFMEYMYDHAEEVK' A
#
# COMPACT_ATOMS: atom_id res chain seq x y z
N MET A 1 -13.90 4.44 4.63
CA MET A 1 -12.98 3.82 5.60
C MET A 1 -11.72 3.28 4.94
N SER A 2 -11.79 2.61 3.79
CA SER A 2 -10.62 2.03 3.11
C SER A 2 -9.61 3.03 2.52
N LYS A 3 -10.04 4.10 1.83
CA LYS A 3 -9.13 5.16 1.35
C LYS A 3 -8.37 5.85 2.49
N GLU A 4 -9.04 6.04 3.63
CA GLU A 4 -8.43 6.57 4.85
C GLU A 4 -7.39 5.62 5.45
N ASN A 5 -7.63 4.30 5.40
CA ASN A 5 -6.64 3.30 5.81
C ASN A 5 -5.40 3.32 4.91
N ILE A 6 -5.59 3.49 3.59
CA ILE A 6 -4.47 3.60 2.64
C ILE A 6 -3.64 4.86 2.95
N ALA A 7 -4.29 6.01 3.14
CA ALA A 7 -3.60 7.25 3.50
C ALA A 7 -2.83 7.13 4.84
N LYS A 8 -3.46 6.59 5.89
CA LYS A 8 -2.82 6.36 7.20
C LYS A 8 -1.66 5.37 7.11
N LEU A 9 -1.77 4.35 6.26
CA LEU A 9 -0.67 3.42 6.01
C LEU A 9 0.51 4.16 5.38
N TYR A 10 0.28 4.98 4.34
CA TYR A 10 1.36 5.77 3.74
C TYR A 10 2.00 6.73 4.74
N GLU A 11 1.21 7.43 5.56
CA GLU A 11 1.75 8.27 6.64
C GLU A 11 2.62 7.48 7.64
N LEU A 12 2.22 6.25 7.98
CA LEU A 12 3.02 5.38 8.84
C LEU A 12 4.34 5.00 8.16
N LEU A 13 4.32 4.63 6.88
CA LEU A 13 5.53 4.29 6.12
C LEU A 13 6.45 5.50 5.92
N GLU A 14 5.95 6.72 5.88
CA GLU A 14 6.80 7.92 5.85
C GLU A 14 7.55 8.13 7.16
N LYS A 15 6.91 7.80 8.30
CA LYS A 15 7.45 8.01 9.65
C LYS A 15 8.33 6.85 10.11
N ASP A 16 8.04 5.62 9.69
CA ASP A 16 8.77 4.41 10.06
C ASP A 16 9.54 3.83 8.86
N LEU A 17 10.85 4.08 8.85
CA LEU A 17 11.75 3.63 7.78
C LEU A 17 11.86 2.10 7.70
N VAL A 18 11.71 1.38 8.82
CA VAL A 18 11.81 -0.09 8.84
C VAL A 18 10.59 -0.69 8.14
N LEU A 19 9.39 -0.18 8.45
CA LEU A 19 8.16 -0.61 7.78
C LEU A 19 8.17 -0.23 6.30
N ARG A 20 8.72 0.95 5.95
CA ARG A 20 8.90 1.38 4.56
C ARG A 20 9.80 0.45 3.77
N GLU A 21 10.97 0.13 4.32
CA GLU A 21 11.92 -0.78 3.66
C GLU A 21 11.30 -2.17 3.47
N LYS A 22 10.55 -2.65 4.46
CA LYS A 22 9.80 -3.91 4.35
C LYS A 22 8.79 -3.85 3.21
N ALA A 23 7.97 -2.80 3.12
CA ALA A 23 7.00 -2.64 2.03
C ALA A 23 7.68 -2.59 0.64
N LEU A 24 8.78 -1.85 0.52
CA LEU A 24 9.55 -1.75 -0.73
C LEU A 24 10.24 -3.07 -1.10
N SER A 25 10.57 -3.92 -0.11
CA SER A 25 11.20 -5.21 -0.37
C SER A 25 10.31 -6.17 -1.17
N PHE A 26 8.98 -6.03 -1.10
CA PHE A 26 8.05 -6.90 -1.83
C PHE A 26 8.27 -6.83 -3.34
N GLN A 27 8.62 -5.65 -3.88
CA GLN A 27 8.97 -5.49 -5.30
C GLN A 27 10.24 -6.24 -5.72
N LYS A 28 11.11 -6.59 -4.76
CA LYS A 28 12.32 -7.37 -5.01
C LYS A 28 12.09 -8.87 -4.81
N ILE A 29 11.11 -9.24 -3.98
CA ILE A 29 10.80 -10.63 -3.64
C ILE A 29 9.90 -11.25 -4.70
N TYR A 30 8.90 -10.52 -5.18
CA TYR A 30 7.93 -11.02 -6.15
C TYR A 30 8.19 -10.44 -7.54
N SER A 31 8.18 -11.32 -8.54
CA SER A 31 8.32 -10.93 -9.95
C SER A 31 6.99 -10.54 -10.60
N ASP A 32 5.87 -10.96 -10.02
CA ASP A 32 4.52 -10.66 -10.49
C ASP A 32 3.95 -9.47 -9.71
N GLN A 33 3.43 -8.48 -10.43
CA GLN A 33 2.88 -7.25 -9.83
C GLN A 33 1.66 -7.52 -8.93
N ASN A 34 0.81 -8.49 -9.27
CA ASN A 34 -0.32 -8.86 -8.43
C ASN A 34 0.16 -9.48 -7.11
N GLN A 35 1.23 -10.28 -7.14
CA GLN A 35 1.82 -10.83 -5.91
C GLN A 35 2.45 -9.74 -5.02
N VAL A 36 3.07 -8.72 -5.61
CA VAL A 36 3.54 -7.54 -4.86
C VAL A 36 2.38 -6.84 -4.17
N ILE A 37 1.28 -6.62 -4.89
CA ILE A 37 0.09 -5.94 -4.37
C ILE A 37 -0.58 -6.77 -3.28
N ASP A 38 -0.73 -8.09 -3.47
CA ASP A 38 -1.28 -9.00 -2.47
C ASP A 38 -0.44 -9.01 -1.19
N ALA A 39 0.89 -9.07 -1.31
CA ALA A 39 1.80 -9.00 -0.16
C ALA A 39 1.71 -7.65 0.56
N PHE A 40 1.56 -6.55 -0.18
CA PHE A 40 1.38 -5.23 0.38
C PHE A 40 0.04 -5.10 1.13
N MET A 41 -1.06 -5.61 0.56
CA MET A 41 -2.37 -5.62 1.20
C MET A 41 -2.41 -6.48 2.46
N ALA A 42 -1.80 -7.67 2.43
CA ALA A 42 -1.67 -8.52 3.61
C ALA A 42 -0.89 -7.82 4.72
N PHE A 43 0.24 -7.18 4.37
CA PHE A 43 1.02 -6.39 5.31
C PHE A 43 0.24 -5.21 5.89
N ALA A 44 -0.56 -4.52 5.08
CA ALA A 44 -1.44 -3.45 5.54
C ALA A 44 -2.49 -3.96 6.54
N ALA A 45 -3.08 -5.13 6.27
CA ALA A 45 -4.05 -5.78 7.16
C ALA A 45 -3.43 -6.17 8.51
N ASP A 46 -2.20 -6.72 8.51
CA ASP A 46 -1.46 -7.07 9.74
C ASP A 46 -1.18 -5.84 10.63
N LEU A 47 -1.03 -4.66 10.00
CA LEU A 47 -0.84 -3.38 10.70
C LEU A 47 -2.17 -2.72 11.12
N GLY A 48 -3.32 -3.33 10.81
CA GLY A 48 -4.65 -2.81 11.14
C GLY A 48 -5.23 -1.84 10.11
N TYR A 49 -4.58 -1.68 8.95
CA TYR A 49 -4.99 -0.82 7.85
C TYR A 49 -5.51 -1.62 6.65
N GLY A 50 -6.35 -2.63 6.89
CA GLY A 50 -6.89 -3.48 5.82
C GLY A 50 -7.69 -2.69 4.77
N PHE A 51 -7.51 -3.06 3.50
CA PHE A 51 -8.26 -2.60 2.33
C PHE A 51 -8.23 -3.67 1.23
N THR A 52 -9.15 -3.55 0.27
CA THR A 52 -9.24 -4.45 -0.88
C THR A 52 -8.45 -3.93 -2.08
N PHE A 53 -8.20 -4.81 -3.05
CA PHE A 53 -7.55 -4.45 -4.31
C PHE A 53 -8.28 -3.33 -5.05
N GLN A 54 -9.61 -3.41 -5.12
CA GLN A 54 -10.42 -2.39 -5.79
C GLN A 54 -10.23 -1.02 -5.14
N GLU A 55 -10.29 -0.97 -3.80
CA GLU A 55 -10.12 0.28 -3.05
C GLU A 55 -8.70 0.85 -3.20
N PHE A 56 -7.69 -0.01 -3.26
CA PHE A 56 -6.33 0.38 -3.56
C PHE A 56 -6.19 0.98 -4.96
N MET A 57 -6.76 0.34 -5.98
CA MET A 57 -6.73 0.85 -7.36
C MET A 57 -7.49 2.17 -7.52
N GLU A 58 -8.65 2.31 -6.87
CA GLU A 58 -9.39 3.58 -6.84
C GLU A 58 -8.57 4.69 -6.19
N TYR A 59 -7.89 4.42 -5.07
CA TYR A 59 -7.02 5.39 -4.42
C TYR A 59 -5.85 5.83 -5.31
N MET A 60 -5.20 4.87 -5.97
CA MET A 60 -4.08 5.14 -6.89
C MET A 60 -4.52 5.95 -8.11
N TYR A 61 -5.72 5.69 -8.64
CA TYR A 61 -6.29 6.47 -9.74
C TYR A 61 -6.56 7.91 -9.33
N ASP A 62 -7.22 8.12 -8.18
CA ASP A 62 -7.53 9.45 -7.65
C ASP A 62 -6.26 10.29 -7.41
N HIS A 63 -5.20 9.69 -6.86
CA HIS A 63 -3.94 10.39 -6.59
C HIS A 63 -3.03 10.52 -7.82
N ALA A 64 -3.24 9.72 -8.87
CA ALA A 64 -2.54 9.88 -10.13
C ALA A 64 -3.04 11.10 -10.93
N GLU A 65 -4.30 11.50 -10.75
CA GLU A 65 -4.86 12.70 -11.38
C GLU A 65 -4.40 14.01 -10.71
N GLU A 66 -3.98 14.01 -9.44
CA GLU A 66 -3.46 15.19 -8.73
C GLU A 66 -2.05 15.64 -9.17
N VAL A 67 -1.32 14.85 -9.98
CA VAL A 67 0.04 15.19 -10.47
C VAL A 67 0.02 15.91 -11.84
N LYS A 68 -1.08 16.57 -12.22
CA LYS A 68 -1.18 17.38 -13.45
C LYS A 68 -1.17 18.88 -13.20
#